data_AF-A0AAP3EQJ0-F1
#
_entry.id   AF-A0AAP3EQJ0-F1
#
_cell.length_a   1.000
_cell.length_b   1.000
_cell.length_c   1.000
_cell.angle_alpha   90.00
_cell.angle_beta   90.00
_cell.angle_gamma   90.00
#
_symmetry.space_group_name_H-M   'P 1'
#
loop_
_entity.id
_entity.type
_entity.pdbx_description
1 polymer ?
#
loop_
_entity_poly.entity_id
_entity_poly.type
_entity_poly.pdbx_seq_one_letter_code
_entity_poly.pdbx_strand_id
1 'polypeptide(L)'
;LGAWRLRNISSMQYDQQRRHWDTQSTWLQRDVRSLKSLLRIGDTYTTGDVFDSIQFRGVQLMSDDEMLPDSQRGFAPTIRG
;
A
#
# COMPACT_ATOMS: atom_id res chain seq x y z
N LEU A 1 -1.15 -13.15 12.42
CA LEU A 1 -2.62 -12.90 12.49
C LEU A 1 -3.25 -13.14 11.11
N GLY A 2 -3.37 -14.40 10.66
CA GLY A 2 -4.02 -14.72 9.39
C GLY A 2 -3.52 -13.87 8.20
N ALA A 3 -4.45 -13.35 7.39
CA ALA A 3 -4.16 -12.53 6.20
C ALA A 3 -3.85 -11.04 6.50
N TRP A 4 -3.89 -10.62 7.76
CA TRP A 4 -3.62 -9.23 8.16
C TRP A 4 -2.13 -9.01 8.38
N ARG A 5 -1.61 -7.89 7.87
CA ARG A 5 -0.22 -7.47 8.04
C ARG A 5 -0.20 -6.06 8.61
N LEU A 6 0.34 -5.90 9.82
CA LEU A 6 0.56 -4.60 10.44
C LEU A 6 1.99 -4.15 10.14
N ARG A 7 2.17 -2.89 9.72
CA ARG A 7 3.47 -2.28 9.47
C ARG A 7 3.57 -0.96 10.22
N ASN A 8 4.75 -0.70 10.78
CA ASN A 8 5.11 0.55 11.43
C ASN A 8 6.54 0.90 11.00
N ILE A 9 6.71 2.12 10.52
CA ILE A 9 8.01 2.70 10.19
C ILE A 9 8.25 3.83 11.18
N SER A 10 9.27 3.65 12.01
CA SER A 10 9.71 4.62 12.99
C SER A 10 11.22 4.77 12.92
N SER A 11 11.71 5.96 13.21
CA SER A 11 13.13 6.26 13.24
C SER A 11 13.52 6.81 14.60
N MET A 12 14.76 6.53 14.99
CA MET A 12 15.33 6.98 16.24
C MET A 12 16.56 7.83 15.94
N GLN A 13 16.55 9.07 16.40
CA GLN A 13 17.70 9.97 16.30
C GLN A 13 18.31 10.17 17.68
N TYR A 14 19.62 9.97 17.76
CA TYR A 14 20.39 10.15 18.96
C TYR A 14 21.56 11.10 18.69
N ASP A 15 21.56 12.22 19.38
CA ASP A 15 22.66 13.18 19.45
C ASP A 15 23.10 13.34 20.92
N GLN A 16 24.31 13.82 21.16
CA GLN A 16 24.98 13.91 22.46
C GLN A 16 24.13 14.55 23.57
N GLN A 17 23.12 15.34 23.23
CA GLN A 17 22.18 15.96 24.18
C GLN A 17 20.71 15.60 23.99
N ARG A 18 20.31 14.96 22.88
CA ARG A 18 18.90 14.71 22.57
C ARG A 18 18.67 13.37 21.93
N ARG A 19 17.69 12.67 22.49
CA ARG A 19 17.21 11.37 22.05
C ARG A 19 15.75 11.55 21.58
N HIS A 20 15.51 11.52 20.27
CA HIS A 20 14.18 11.74 19.69
C HIS A 20 13.70 10.49 18.93
N TRP A 21 12.47 10.07 19.22
CA TRP A 21 11.78 8.99 18.52
C TRP A 21 10.70 9.60 17.64
N ASP A 22 10.77 9.35 16.34
CA ASP A 22 9.79 9.82 15.37
C ASP A 22 9.09 8.62 14.70
N THR A 23 7.76 8.63 14.71
CA THR A 23 6.96 7.59 14.05
C THR A 23 6.43 8.14 12.74
N GLN A 24 7.02 7.69 11.64
CA GLN A 24 6.77 8.25 10.32
C GLN A 24 5.46 7.74 9.72
N SER A 25 5.18 6.44 9.84
CA SER A 25 3.94 5.87 9.30
C SER A 25 3.54 4.55 9.96
N THR A 26 2.24 4.37 10.17
CA THR A 26 1.67 3.11 10.67
C THR A 26 0.44 2.74 9.86
N TRP A 27 0.38 1.51 9.36
CA TRP A 27 -0.80 1.01 8.66
C TRP A 27 -0.99 -0.48 8.82
N LEU A 28 -2.25 -0.88 8.73
CA LEU A 28 -2.70 -2.25 8.67
C LEU A 28 -3.15 -2.54 7.24
N GLN A 29 -2.73 -3.67 6.68
CA GLN A 29 -3.12 -4.08 5.33
C GLN A 29 -3.61 -5.53 5.29
N ARG A 30 -4.48 -5.81 4.31
CA ARG A 30 -4.98 -7.16 4.03
C ARG A 30 -5.36 -7.31 2.55
N ASP A 31 -5.01 -8.47 2.00
CA ASP A 31 -5.39 -8.86 0.65
C ASP A 31 -6.86 -9.31 0.64
N VAL A 32 -7.67 -8.71 -0.25
CA VAL A 32 -9.07 -9.05 -0.50
C VAL A 32 -9.16 -9.82 -1.82
N ARG A 33 -8.87 -11.12 -1.75
CA ARG A 33 -8.74 -11.99 -2.94
C ARG A 33 -10.00 -12.05 -3.80
N SER A 34 -11.19 -11.95 -3.20
CA SER A 34 -12.46 -11.92 -3.95
C SER A 34 -12.59 -10.72 -4.89
N LEU A 35 -11.90 -9.62 -4.57
CA LEU A 35 -11.90 -8.39 -5.37
C LEU A 35 -10.59 -8.22 -6.16
N LYS A 36 -9.59 -9.09 -5.96
CA LYS A 36 -8.22 -8.90 -6.45
C LYS A 36 -7.67 -7.52 -6.05
N SER A 37 -7.87 -7.17 -4.77
CA SER A 37 -7.58 -5.85 -4.25
C SER A 37 -6.82 -5.91 -2.92
N LEU A 38 -6.10 -4.85 -2.59
CA LEU A 38 -5.46 -4.62 -1.31
C LEU A 38 -6.24 -3.58 -0.49
N LEU A 39 -6.65 -3.97 0.72
CA LEU A 39 -7.21 -3.05 1.72
C LEU A 39 -6.08 -2.51 2.60
N ARG A 40 -5.99 -1.18 2.76
CA ARG A 40 -5.10 -0.50 3.72
C ARG A 40 -5.90 0.41 4.65
N ILE A 41 -5.51 0.42 5.92
CA ILE A 41 -6.12 1.22 6.99
C ILE A 41 -4.98 1.88 7.79
N GLY A 42 -4.98 3.20 7.91
CA GLY A 42 -3.94 3.98 8.58
C GLY A 42 -3.26 4.96 7.62
N ASP A 43 -1.97 5.19 7.81
CA ASP A 43 -1.16 6.06 6.95
C ASP A 43 -0.92 5.41 5.59
N THR A 44 -1.38 6.04 4.51
CA THR A 44 -1.21 5.53 3.14
C THR A 44 -1.10 6.70 2.14
N TYR A 45 -0.96 6.37 0.86
CA TYR A 45 -0.84 7.32 -0.24
C TYR A 45 -1.75 6.91 -1.41
N THR A 46 -2.23 7.88 -2.18
CA THR A 46 -2.98 7.61 -3.41
C THR A 46 -2.06 7.17 -4.54
N THR A 47 -2.60 6.42 -5.51
CA THR A 47 -1.84 6.12 -6.74
C THR A 47 -1.67 7.39 -7.57
N GLY A 48 -0.55 7.48 -8.27
CA GLY A 48 -0.19 8.64 -9.09
C GLY A 48 -0.68 8.55 -10.54
N ASP A 49 -1.59 7.61 -10.85
CA ASP A 49 -1.86 7.21 -12.24
C ASP A 49 -2.67 8.25 -13.02
N VAL A 50 -3.55 8.98 -12.31
CA VAL A 50 -4.44 10.02 -12.89
C VAL A 50 -4.20 11.39 -12.26
N PHE A 51 -3.90 11.41 -10.96
CA PHE A 51 -3.68 12.62 -10.17
C PHE A 51 -2.36 12.52 -9.42
N ASP A 52 -1.86 13.64 -8.91
CA ASP A 52 -0.69 13.65 -8.04
C ASP A 52 -0.94 12.80 -6.79
N SER A 53 0.09 12.05 -6.39
CA SER A 53 0.02 11.23 -5.19
C SER A 53 0.01 12.11 -3.94
N ILE A 54 -0.97 11.89 -3.09
CA ILE A 54 -1.08 12.55 -1.79
C ILE A 54 -1.00 11.53 -0.67
N GLN A 55 -0.31 11.89 0.41
CA GLN A 55 -0.32 11.11 1.65
C GLN A 55 -1.54 11.47 2.49
N PHE A 56 -2.18 10.46 3.06
CA PHE A 56 -3.34 10.65 3.92
C PHE A 56 -3.45 9.54 4.97
N ARG A 57 -4.21 9.81 6.03
CA ARG A 57 -4.57 8.81 7.04
C ARG A 57 -6.04 8.44 6.88
N GLY A 58 -6.33 7.18 6.58
CA GLY A 58 -7.70 6.73 6.35
C GLY A 58 -7.81 5.28 5.92
N VAL A 59 -8.81 4.99 5.09
CA VAL A 59 -9.04 3.66 4.52
C VAL A 59 -8.91 3.76 3.01
N GLN A 60 -8.23 2.79 2.41
CA GLN A 60 -8.03 2.69 0.98
C GLN A 60 -8.25 1.25 0.52
N LEU A 61 -9.01 1.09 -0.55
CA LEU A 61 -9.14 -0.18 -1.28
C LEU A 61 -8.66 0.05 -2.71
N MET A 62 -7.62 -0.68 -3.12
CA MET A 62 -7.02 -0.54 -4.44
C MET A 62 -6.93 -1.91 -5.13
N SER A 63 -7.16 -1.96 -6.44
CA SER A 63 -6.87 -3.16 -7.23
C SER A 63 -5.37 -3.45 -7.22
N ASP A 64 -5.01 -4.74 -7.24
CA ASP A 64 -3.62 -5.19 -7.23
C ASP A 64 -3.37 -6.13 -8.41
N ASP A 65 -2.65 -5.62 -9.42
CA ASP A 65 -2.32 -6.35 -10.64
C ASP A 65 -1.37 -7.53 -10.38
N GLU A 66 -0.64 -7.55 -9.26
CA GLU A 66 0.15 -8.71 -8.85
C GLU A 66 -0.74 -9.91 -8.49
N MET A 67 -2.05 -9.68 -8.25
CA MET A 67 -3.04 -10.74 -8.07
C MET A 67 -3.57 -11.30 -9.39
N LEU A 68 -3.21 -10.72 -10.55
CA LEU A 68 -3.56 -11.26 -11.86
C LEU A 68 -2.55 -12.34 -12.30
N PRO A 69 -2.98 -13.34 -13.08
CA PRO A 69 -2.06 -14.28 -13.72
C PRO A 69 -1.07 -13.55 -14.63
N ASP A 70 0.15 -14.08 -14.75
CA ASP A 70 1.23 -13.50 -15.54
C ASP A 70 0.82 -13.14 -16.98
N SER A 71 -0.04 -13.95 -17.60
CA SER A 71 -0.54 -13.73 -18.96
C SER A 71 -1.54 -12.57 -19.10
N GLN A 72 -2.03 -12.04 -17.98
CA GLN A 72 -3.00 -10.94 -17.91
C GLN A 72 -2.40 -9.69 -17.27
N ARG A 73 -1.10 -9.71 -16.91
CA ARG A 73 -0.40 -8.52 -16.39
C ARG A 73 0.09 -7.66 -17.54
N GLY A 74 -0.18 -6.36 -17.47
CA GLY A 74 0.19 -5.40 -18.52
C GLY A 74 -0.78 -5.37 -19.70
N PHE A 75 -0.46 -4.56 -20.70
CA PHE A 75 -1.31 -4.38 -21.87
C PHE A 75 -0.96 -5.39 -22.97
N ALA A 76 -1.91 -6.23 -23.34
CA ALA A 76 -1.86 -7.04 -24.55
C ALA A 76 -3.15 -6.82 -25.36
N PRO A 77 -3.06 -6.50 -26.67
CA PRO A 77 -4.24 -6.32 -27.50
C PRO A 77 -5.00 -7.65 -27.64
N THR A 78 -6.31 -7.62 -27.37
CA THR A 78 -7.17 -8.80 -27.54
C THR A 78 -7.46 -9.01 -29.02
N ILE A 79 -6.90 -10.06 -29.62
CA ILE A 79 -7.18 -10.45 -31.00
C ILE A 79 -8.58 -11.09 -31.03
N ARG A 80 -9.49 -10.55 -31.83
CA ARG A 80 -10.80 -11.15 -32.13
C ARG A 80 -10.84 -11.47 -33.63
N GLY A 81 -11.26 -12.70 -33.95
CA GLY A 81 -11.50 -13.18 -35.31
C GLY A 81 -12.94 -13.62 -35.48
#